data_AF-A0A6A0A8V7-F1
#
_entry.id   AF-A0A6A0A8V7-F1
#
_cell.length_a   1.000
_cell.length_b   1.000
_cell.length_c   1.000
_cell.angle_alpha   90.00
_cell.angle_beta   90.00
_cell.angle_gamma   90.00
#
_symmetry.space_group_name_H-M   'P 1'
#
loop_
_entity.id
_entity.type
_entity.pdbx_description
1 polymer ?
#
loop_
_entity_poly.entity_id
_entity_poly.type
_entity_poly.pdbx_seq_one_letter_code
_entity_poly.pdbx_strand_id
1 'polypeptide(L)'
;MASSLAQATAEAGGRVASPARHLFTEICRCLPFIARLHKLEEVASVSQLRTIVKARFQEFKDIKDPRAREELECYLMMHKQRHHAMTEYLEPYSQRNLHVQSKSKQSSFLDSFFNTPYPQIARKP
;
A
#
# COMPACT_ATOMS: atom_id res chain seq x y z
N MET A 1 18.65 -44.05 6.91
CA MET A 1 17.68 -43.14 7.57
C MET A 1 17.79 -41.67 7.11
N ALA A 2 18.48 -41.34 6.00
CA ALA A 2 18.61 -39.96 5.50
C ALA A 2 17.68 -39.62 4.33
N SER A 3 16.88 -40.58 3.85
CA SER A 3 16.07 -40.43 2.64
C SER A 3 14.75 -39.70 2.86
N SER A 4 14.16 -39.76 4.06
CA SER A 4 12.83 -39.16 4.28
C SER A 4 12.85 -37.63 4.41
N LEU A 5 13.96 -37.05 4.87
CA LEU A 5 14.09 -35.60 5.01
C LEU A 5 14.29 -34.89 3.65
N ALA A 6 14.95 -35.57 2.71
CA ALA A 6 15.10 -35.10 1.33
C ALA A 6 13.83 -35.33 0.49
N GLN A 7 13.02 -36.35 0.81
CA GLN A 7 11.70 -36.54 0.18
C GLN A 7 10.65 -35.57 0.72
N ALA A 8 10.71 -35.17 2.00
CA ALA A 8 9.80 -34.17 2.56
C ALA A 8 9.92 -32.79 1.90
N THR A 9 11.11 -32.42 1.41
CA THR A 9 11.31 -31.15 0.67
C THR A 9 10.92 -31.25 -0.80
N ALA A 10 10.89 -32.45 -1.38
CA ALA A 10 10.50 -32.68 -2.78
C ALA A 10 8.98 -32.87 -2.96
N GLU A 11 8.29 -33.46 -1.98
CA GLU A 11 6.83 -33.64 -2.00
C GLU A 11 6.06 -32.40 -1.52
N ALA A 12 6.75 -31.49 -0.84
CA ALA A 12 6.32 -30.10 -0.79
C ALA A 12 6.55 -29.49 -2.18
N GLY A 13 5.59 -29.71 -3.09
CA GLY A 13 5.37 -28.94 -4.33
C GLY A 13 5.04 -27.46 -4.04
N GLY A 14 5.71 -26.88 -3.05
CA GLY A 14 5.66 -25.50 -2.64
C GLY A 14 6.28 -24.69 -3.74
N ARG A 15 5.42 -24.24 -4.67
CA ARG A 15 5.65 -23.11 -5.57
C ARG A 15 6.66 -22.18 -4.90
N VAL A 16 7.90 -22.15 -5.38
CA VAL A 16 8.93 -21.21 -4.90
C VAL A 16 8.21 -19.88 -4.77
N ALA A 17 8.00 -19.43 -3.52
CA ALA A 17 7.17 -18.27 -3.30
C ALA A 17 7.85 -17.16 -4.08
N SER A 18 7.13 -16.59 -5.07
CA SER A 18 7.67 -15.52 -5.90
C SER A 18 8.41 -14.53 -5.00
N PRO A 19 9.61 -14.04 -5.34
CA PRO A 19 10.37 -13.15 -4.48
C PRO A 19 9.53 -11.99 -3.89
N ALA A 20 8.54 -11.52 -4.64
CA ALA A 20 7.54 -10.55 -4.19
C ALA A 20 6.67 -11.03 -3.02
N ARG A 21 6.24 -12.31 -3.01
CA ARG A 21 5.49 -12.91 -1.89
C ARG A 21 6.35 -13.00 -0.63
N HIS A 22 7.62 -13.38 -0.77
CA HIS A 22 8.54 -13.41 0.36
C HIS A 22 8.70 -12.01 0.97
N LEU A 23 8.97 -11.01 0.12
CA LEU A 23 9.08 -9.61 0.54
C LEU A 23 7.79 -9.09 1.18
N PHE A 24 6.62 -9.40 0.61
CA PHE A 24 5.33 -9.04 1.19
C PHE A 24 5.16 -9.63 2.60
N THR A 25 5.49 -10.91 2.79
CA THR A 25 5.41 -11.55 4.11
C THR A 25 6.40 -10.98 5.11
N GLU A 26 7.60 -10.62 4.65
CA GLU A 26 8.64 -9.95 5.45
C GLU A 26 8.14 -8.60 5.96
N ILE A 27 7.65 -7.73 5.07
CA ILE A 27 7.07 -6.43 5.43
C ILE A 27 5.92 -6.59 6.42
N CYS A 28 4.98 -7.51 6.17
CA CYS A 28 3.83 -7.73 7.05
C CYS A 28 4.20 -8.20 8.46
N ARG A 29 5.35 -8.88 8.61
CA ARG A 29 5.92 -9.29 9.90
C ARG A 29 6.62 -8.13 10.62
N CYS A 30 7.27 -7.23 9.87
CA CYS A 30 7.93 -6.04 10.40
C CYS A 30 6.95 -4.90 10.76
N LEU A 31 5.77 -4.84 10.12
CA LEU A 31 4.80 -3.76 10.32
C LEU A 31 4.41 -3.47 11.79
N PRO A 32 4.14 -4.45 12.67
CA PRO A 32 3.84 -4.17 14.07
C PRO A 32 5.02 -3.52 14.83
N PHE A 33 6.25 -3.80 14.40
CA PHE A 33 7.44 -3.16 14.97
C PHE A 33 7.56 -1.72 14.48
N ILE A 34 7.45 -1.51 13.16
CA ILE A 34 7.48 -0.17 12.53
C ILE A 34 6.36 0.72 13.10
N ALA A 35 5.16 0.17 13.29
CA ALA A 35 4.02 0.90 13.86
C ALA A 35 4.30 1.41 15.28
N ARG A 36 4.91 0.58 16.14
CA ARG A 36 5.32 1.00 17.48
C ARG A 36 6.46 2.01 17.44
N LEU A 37 7.45 1.76 16.59
CA LEU A 37 8.66 2.57 16.49
C LEU A 37 8.36 4.01 16.03
N HIS A 38 7.45 4.17 15.05
CA HIS A 38 6.98 5.48 14.56
C HIS A 38 5.70 6.00 15.25
N LYS A 39 5.25 5.31 16.30
CA LYS A 39 4.01 5.60 17.05
C LYS A 39 2.73 5.62 16.19
N LEU A 40 2.72 4.95 15.04
CA LEU A 40 1.62 5.01 14.05
C LEU A 40 0.29 4.45 14.57
N GLU A 41 0.30 3.75 15.71
CA GLU A 41 -0.88 3.15 16.34
C GLU A 41 -1.98 4.16 16.69
N GLU A 42 -1.62 5.43 16.90
CA GLU A 42 -2.59 6.51 17.13
C GLU A 42 -3.40 6.88 15.89
N VAL A 43 -2.85 6.65 14.69
CA VAL A 43 -3.43 7.10 13.42
C VAL A 43 -3.99 5.93 12.62
N ALA A 44 -3.35 4.77 12.69
CA ALA A 44 -3.73 3.60 11.91
C ALA A 44 -3.47 2.29 12.65
N SER A 45 -4.41 1.37 12.50
CA SER A 45 -4.25 -0.01 12.95
C SER A 45 -3.28 -0.78 12.07
N VAL A 46 -2.60 -1.78 12.64
CA VAL A 46 -1.73 -2.70 11.90
C VAL A 46 -2.49 -3.39 10.74
N SER A 47 -3.79 -3.64 10.90
CA SER A 47 -4.65 -4.21 9.85
C SER A 47 -4.77 -3.27 8.64
N GLN A 48 -4.96 -1.96 8.88
CA GLN A 48 -4.98 -0.96 7.83
C GLN A 48 -3.61 -0.86 7.14
N LEU A 49 -2.51 -0.86 7.89
CA LEU A 49 -1.16 -0.85 7.32
C LEU A 49 -0.91 -2.06 6.39
N ARG A 50 -1.33 -3.26 6.80
CA ARG A 50 -1.24 -4.46 5.95
C ARG A 50 -2.07 -4.34 4.68
N THR A 51 -3.24 -3.70 4.77
CA THR A 51 -4.11 -3.45 3.62
C THR A 51 -3.48 -2.46 2.64
N ILE A 52 -2.83 -1.41 3.14
CA ILE A 52 -2.09 -0.45 2.33
C ILE A 52 -0.93 -1.14 1.60
N VAL A 53 -0.12 -1.93 2.31
CA VAL A 53 0.97 -2.70 1.69
C VAL A 53 0.43 -3.62 0.61
N LYS A 54 -0.67 -4.35 0.87
CA LYS A 54 -1.31 -5.21 -0.13
C LYS A 54 -1.74 -4.41 -1.37
N ALA A 55 -2.34 -3.23 -1.20
CA ALA A 55 -2.75 -2.38 -2.31
C ALA A 55 -1.54 -1.92 -3.16
N ARG A 56 -0.43 -1.54 -2.52
CA ARG A 56 0.81 -1.18 -3.24
C ARG A 56 1.42 -2.34 -4.01
N PHE A 57 1.44 -3.54 -3.43
CA PHE A 57 1.88 -4.75 -4.14
C PHE A 57 0.98 -5.11 -5.34
N GLN A 58 -0.31 -4.75 -5.28
CA GLN A 58 -1.24 -4.94 -6.41
C GLN A 58 -1.06 -3.87 -7.49
N GLU A 59 -0.83 -2.62 -7.10
CA GLU A 59 -0.57 -1.49 -8.00
C GLU A 59 0.70 -1.72 -8.85
N PHE A 60 1.74 -2.31 -8.25
CA PHE A 60 3.02 -2.57 -8.91
C PHE A 60 3.28 -4.05 -9.21
N LYS A 61 2.22 -4.84 -9.42
CA LYS A 61 2.32 -6.30 -9.61
C LYS A 61 3.31 -6.73 -10.71
N ASP A 62 3.39 -5.93 -11.78
CA ASP A 62 4.19 -6.24 -12.96
C ASP A 62 5.62 -5.69 -12.88
N ILE A 63 5.90 -4.82 -11.89
CA ILE A 63 7.21 -4.17 -11.73
C ILE A 63 8.02 -4.92 -10.69
N LYS A 64 9.16 -5.50 -11.12
CA LYS A 64 10.14 -6.13 -10.23
C LYS A 64 11.25 -5.15 -9.89
N ASP A 65 10.96 -4.18 -9.02
CA ASP A 65 11.94 -3.20 -8.57
C ASP A 65 12.55 -3.60 -7.20
N PRO A 66 13.88 -3.71 -7.06
CA PRO A 66 14.54 -3.99 -5.76
C PRO A 66 14.31 -2.90 -4.70
N ARG A 67 13.91 -1.68 -5.09
CA ARG A 67 13.73 -0.53 -4.19
C ARG A 67 12.75 -0.76 -3.04
N ALA A 68 11.82 -1.70 -3.18
CA ALA A 68 10.87 -2.03 -2.12
C ALA A 68 11.56 -2.60 -0.84
N ARG A 69 12.74 -3.23 -0.98
CA ARG A 69 13.53 -3.71 0.16
C ARG A 69 14.28 -2.57 0.84
N GLU A 70 14.87 -1.67 0.07
CA GLU A 70 15.55 -0.46 0.56
C GLU A 70 14.58 0.44 1.33
N GLU A 71 13.35 0.57 0.85
CA GLU A 71 12.30 1.34 1.51
C GLU A 71 11.96 0.76 2.89
N LEU A 72 11.87 -0.57 3.02
CA LEU A 72 11.65 -1.23 4.30
C LEU A 72 12.82 -0.95 5.27
N GLU A 73 14.05 -1.05 4.79
CA GLU A 73 15.26 -0.77 5.58
C GLU A 73 15.29 0.68 6.08
N CYS A 74 14.90 1.65 5.25
CA CYS A 74 14.79 3.05 5.65
C CYS A 74 13.85 3.27 6.85
N TYR A 75 12.73 2.53 6.91
CA TYR A 75 11.79 2.60 8.03
C TYR A 75 12.24 1.80 9.26
N LEU A 76 13.06 0.75 9.09
CA LEU A 76 13.63 -0.01 10.20
C LEU A 76 14.80 0.73 10.86
N MET A 77 15.62 1.41 10.05
CA MET A 77 16.81 2.16 10.50
C MET A 77 16.50 3.61 10.91
N MET A 78 15.24 4.03 10.93
CA MET A 78 14.84 5.42 11.26
C MET A 78 15.36 6.49 10.30
N HIS A 79 15.75 6.14 9.06
CA HIS A 79 16.10 7.14 8.06
C HIS A 79 14.87 7.92 7.59
N LYS A 80 13.71 7.25 7.51
CA LYS A 80 12.42 7.90 7.35
C LYS A 80 11.74 8.06 8.71
N GLN A 81 11.20 9.25 8.96
CA GLN A 81 10.40 9.58 10.14
C GLN A 81 8.89 9.32 9.91
N ARG A 82 8.12 9.40 11.01
CA ARG A 82 6.65 9.25 11.02
C ARG A 82 5.93 10.06 9.93
N HIS A 83 6.34 11.30 9.70
CA HIS A 83 5.65 12.18 8.75
C HIS A 83 5.69 11.62 7.31
N HIS A 84 6.79 10.97 6.90
CA HIS A 84 6.85 10.27 5.60
C HIS A 84 5.85 9.12 5.53
N ALA A 85 5.75 8.31 6.59
CA ALA A 85 4.77 7.22 6.64
C ALA A 85 3.34 7.75 6.53
N MET A 86 3.07 8.91 7.13
CA MET A 86 1.76 9.56 7.09
C MET A 86 1.43 10.08 5.70
N THR A 87 2.31 10.87 5.09
CA THR A 87 2.04 11.54 3.80
C THR A 87 2.10 10.58 2.61
N GLU A 88 3.03 9.63 2.59
CA GLU A 88 3.22 8.72 1.45
C GLU A 88 2.18 7.60 1.38
N TYR A 89 1.71 7.12 2.55
CA TYR A 89 0.94 5.89 2.65
C TYR A 89 -0.44 6.06 3.31
N LEU A 90 -0.51 6.73 4.46
CA LEU A 90 -1.75 6.82 5.23
C LEU A 90 -2.74 7.83 4.67
N GLU A 91 -2.27 9.03 4.32
CA GLU A 91 -3.12 10.09 3.78
C GLU A 91 -3.80 9.68 2.46
N PRO A 92 -3.08 9.13 1.45
CA PRO A 92 -3.72 8.63 0.23
C PRO A 92 -4.72 7.51 0.49
N TYR A 93 -4.44 6.63 1.46
CA TYR A 93 -5.36 5.57 1.84
C TYR A 93 -6.65 6.11 2.47
N SER A 94 -6.52 7.05 3.41
CA SER A 94 -7.67 7.70 4.05
C SER A 94 -8.51 8.49 3.04
N GLN A 95 -7.88 9.27 2.16
CA GLN A 95 -8.57 10.01 1.10
C GLN A 95 -9.35 9.08 0.17
N ARG A 96 -8.75 7.97 -0.28
CA ARG A 96 -9.47 6.98 -1.11
C ARG A 96 -10.70 6.41 -0.39
N ASN A 97 -10.59 6.06 0.89
CA ASN A 97 -11.71 5.50 1.65
C ASN A 97 -12.83 6.52 1.92
N LEU A 98 -12.50 7.80 2.08
CA LEU A 98 -13.50 8.87 2.20
C LEU A 98 -14.27 9.08 0.89
N HIS A 99 -13.58 9.08 -0.27
CA HIS A 99 -14.20 9.28 -1.58
C HIS A 99 -15.10 8.11 -2.01
N VAL A 100 -14.85 6.89 -1.52
CA VAL A 100 -15.73 5.74 -1.80
C VAL A 100 -17.14 5.95 -1.22
N GLN A 101 -17.27 6.72 -0.13
CA GLN A 101 -18.55 7.00 0.51
C GLN A 101 -19.29 8.20 -0.12
N SER A 102 -18.59 9.14 -0.75
CA SER A 102 -19.19 10.30 -1.42
C SER A 102 -19.34 10.11 -2.93
N LYS A 103 -19.88 8.97 -3.37
CA LYS A 103 -20.43 8.95 -4.72
C LYS A 103 -21.60 9.94 -4.71
N SER A 104 -21.39 11.12 -5.27
CA SER A 104 -22.50 12.00 -5.62
C SER A 104 -23.48 11.12 -6.39
N LYS A 105 -24.78 11.20 -6.09
CA LYS A 105 -25.80 10.52 -6.89
C LYS A 105 -25.90 11.11 -8.31
N GLN A 106 -25.02 12.04 -8.64
CA GLN A 106 -25.03 12.83 -9.85
C GLN A 106 -24.09 12.19 -10.88
N SER A 107 -24.43 12.34 -12.16
CA SER A 107 -23.58 11.83 -13.23
C SER A 107 -22.30 12.64 -13.31
N SER A 108 -21.23 12.03 -13.82
CA SER A 108 -19.95 12.71 -14.10
C SER A 108 -20.13 13.96 -14.97
N PHE A 109 -21.14 13.95 -15.84
CA PHE A 109 -21.58 15.09 -16.63
C PHE A 109 -22.13 16.23 -15.75
N LEU A 110 -23.03 15.95 -14.80
CA LEU A 110 -23.61 16.98 -13.93
C LEU A 110 -22.58 17.59 -12.99
N ASP A 111 -21.68 16.77 -12.44
CA ASP A 111 -20.56 17.28 -11.63
C ASP A 111 -19.66 18.20 -12.45
N SER A 112 -19.40 17.85 -13.71
CA SER A 112 -18.63 18.70 -14.63
C SER A 112 -19.40 19.97 -15.03
N PHE A 113 -20.73 19.87 -15.22
CA PHE A 113 -21.62 21.00 -15.53
C PHE A 113 -21.63 22.06 -14.42
N PHE A 114 -21.71 21.64 -13.16
CA PHE A 114 -21.76 22.57 -12.02
C PHE A 114 -20.39 23.18 -11.68
N ASN A 115 -19.30 22.41 -11.86
CA ASN A 115 -17.97 22.83 -11.42
C ASN A 115 -17.14 23.50 -12.52
N THR A 116 -17.54 23.42 -13.79
CA THR A 116 -16.84 24.08 -14.90
C THR A 116 -17.69 25.23 -15.42
N PRO A 117 -17.21 26.49 -15.43
CA PRO A 117 -17.90 27.54 -16.15
C PRO A 117 -17.93 27.16 -17.63
N TYR A 118 -19.12 27.15 -18.21
CA TYR A 118 -19.28 26.93 -19.64
C TYR A 118 -18.31 27.81 -20.44
N PRO A 119 -17.61 27.28 -21.45
CA PRO A 119 -16.70 28.08 -22.27
C PRO A 119 -17.41 29.26 -22.94
N GLN A 120 -18.72 29.15 -23.22
CA GLN A 120 -19.54 30.25 -23.73
C GLN A 120 -19.93 31.35 -22.71
N ILE A 121 -19.66 31.18 -21.41
CA ILE A 121 -19.96 32.17 -20.35
C ILE A 121 -18.66 32.67 -19.70
N ALA A 122 -17.49 32.21 -20.18
CA ALA A 122 -16.21 32.77 -19.77
C ALA A 122 -16.15 34.23 -20.21
N ARG A 123 -16.56 35.13 -19.30
CA ARG A 123 -16.31 36.56 -19.44
C ARG A 123 -14.80 36.72 -19.49
N LYS A 124 -14.30 37.01 -20.69
CA LYS A 124 -12.93 37.48 -20.90
C LYS A 124 -12.69 38.66 -19.92
N PRO A 125 -11.52 38.73 -19.26
CA PRO A 125 -11.21 39.82 -18.34
C PRO A 125 -11.37 41.19 -19.00
#